data_AF-A0AAN1CRH8-F1
#
_entry.id   AF-A0AAN1CRH8-F1
#
_cell.length_a   1.000
_cell.length_b   1.000
_cell.length_c   1.000
_cell.angle_alpha   90.00
_cell.angle_beta   90.00
_cell.angle_gamma   90.00
#
_symmetry.space_group_name_H-M   'P 1'
#
loop_
_entity.id
_entity.type
_entity.pdbx_description
1 polymer ?
#
loop_
_entity_poly.entity_id
_entity_poly.type
_entity_poly.pdbx_seq_one_letter_code
_entity_poly.pdbx_strand_id
1 'polypeptide(L)' 'MPISQVFFQLEAHYGRFIWWPEPDPYRIMVGAFLVQNTNWRNAQKVLDNLGDDLAPATIPTRHCRGLLSAISSL' A
#
# COMPACT_ATOMS: atom_id res chain seq x y z
N MET A 1 15.75 -11.85 26.73
CA MET A 1 15.62 -10.44 26.29
C MET A 1 14.14 -10.17 26.05
N PRO A 2 13.53 -9.16 26.69
CA PRO A 2 12.12 -8.84 26.48
C PRO A 2 11.88 -8.27 25.08
N ILE A 3 10.70 -8.52 24.52
CA ILE A 3 10.34 -8.08 23.16
C ILE A 3 10.39 -6.55 23.00
N SER A 4 10.13 -5.81 24.07
CA SER A 4 10.24 -4.35 24.12
C SER A 4 11.66 -3.88 23.83
N GLN A 5 12.68 -4.57 24.36
CA GLN A 5 14.07 -4.20 24.14
C GLN A 5 14.50 -4.45 22.69
N VAL A 6 14.00 -5.51 22.06
CA VAL A 6 14.23 -5.78 20.63
C VAL A 6 13.57 -4.69 19.78
N PHE A 7 12.33 -4.34 20.10
CA PHE A 7 11.59 -3.27 19.42
C PHE A 7 12.34 -1.93 19.47
N PHE A 8 12.78 -1.50 20.65
CA PHE A 8 13.51 -0.23 20.80
C PHE A 8 14.85 -0.22 20.07
N GLN A 9 15.58 -1.33 20.03
CA GLN A 9 16.83 -1.42 19.28
C GLN A 9 16.60 -1.29 17.77
N LEU A 10 15.55 -1.92 17.25
CA LEU A 10 15.19 -1.81 15.84
C LEU A 10 14.70 -0.41 15.51
N GLU A 11 13.85 0.19 16.33
CA GLU A 11 13.37 1.57 16.13
C GLU A 11 14.51 2.59 16.21
N ALA A 12 15.47 2.43 17.13
CA ALA A 12 16.63 3.31 17.21
C ALA A 12 17.55 3.21 15.99
N HIS A 13 17.65 2.03 15.37
CA HIS A 13 18.50 1.79 14.21
C HIS A 13 17.84 2.20 12.88
N TYR A 14 16.56 1.85 12.70
CA TYR A 14 15.82 2.06 11.45
C TYR A 14 14.94 3.33 11.46
N GLY A 15 14.78 3.96 12.62
CA GLY A 15 13.85 5.07 12.82
C GLY A 15 12.40 4.61 13.05
N ARG A 16 11.51 5.60 13.13
CA ARG A 16 10.08 5.34 13.35
C ARG A 16 9.48 4.63 12.13
N PHE A 17 8.86 3.47 12.35
CA PHE A 17 8.28 2.69 11.27
C PHE A 17 6.98 3.32 10.75
N ILE A 18 7.08 4.10 9.67
CA ILE A 18 5.93 4.61 8.91
C ILE A 18 5.66 3.62 7.77
N TRP A 19 5.04 2.48 8.11
CA TRP A 19 4.76 1.40 7.15
C TRP A 19 3.81 1.82 6.03
N TRP A 20 2.90 2.77 6.31
CA TRP A 20 1.97 3.35 5.37
C TRP A 20 1.97 4.88 5.54
N PRO A 21 2.57 5.63 4.60
CA PRO A 21 2.58 7.09 4.68
C PRO A 21 1.24 7.73 4.31
N GLU A 22 0.35 6.98 3.67
CA GLU A 22 -0.97 7.42 3.22
C GLU A 22 -1.97 7.45 4.40
N PRO A 23 -2.63 8.59 4.68
CA PRO A 23 -3.64 8.68 5.74
C PRO A 23 -5.01 8.05 5.39
N ASP A 24 -5.33 7.85 4.10
CA ASP A 24 -6.63 7.29 3.70
C ASP A 24 -6.74 5.77 4.00
N PRO A 25 -7.65 5.35 4.90
CA PRO A 25 -7.84 3.94 5.24
C PRO A 25 -8.15 3.04 4.04
N TYR A 26 -8.85 3.54 3.02
CA TYR A 26 -9.19 2.75 1.85
C TYR A 26 -7.96 2.49 0.98
N ARG A 27 -7.12 3.50 0.76
CA ARG A 27 -5.83 3.35 0.06
C ARG A 27 -4.89 2.41 0.80
N ILE A 28 -4.82 2.49 2.13
CA ILE A 28 -4.06 1.53 2.98
C ILE A 28 -4.57 0.10 2.75
N MET A 29 -5.89 -0.11 2.77
CA MET A 29 -6.48 -1.43 2.56
C MET A 29 -6.18 -1.99 1.16
N VAL A 30 -6.34 -1.19 0.10
CA VAL A 30 -6.02 -1.61 -1.27
C VAL A 30 -4.53 -1.94 -1.40
N GLY A 31 -3.65 -1.12 -0.83
CA GLY A 31 -2.22 -1.42 -0.79
C GLY A 31 -1.91 -2.74 -0.08
N ALA A 32 -2.51 -2.98 1.09
CA ALA A 32 -2.34 -4.21 1.85
C ALA A 32 -2.82 -5.45 1.09
N PHE A 33 -3.80 -5.29 0.20
CA PHE A 33 -4.22 -6.34 -0.72
C PHE A 33 -3.18 -6.57 -1.83
N LEU A 34 -2.67 -5.51 -2.46
CA LEU A 34 -1.73 -5.61 -3.58
C LEU A 34 -0.40 -6.29 -3.19
N VAL A 35 0.15 -5.99 -2.00
CA VAL A 35 1.41 -6.58 -1.52
C VAL A 35 1.36 -8.10 -1.34
N GLN A 36 0.17 -8.73 -1.35
CA GLN A 36 0.06 -10.19 -1.26
C GLN A 36 0.64 -10.92 -2.48
N ASN A 37 0.75 -10.25 -3.64
CA ASN A 37 1.28 -10.85 -4.87
C ASN A 37 2.36 -9.99 -5.54
N THR A 38 2.89 -8.98 -4.85
CA THR A 38 3.99 -8.14 -5.36
C THR A 38 4.79 -7.48 -4.22
N ASN A 39 5.90 -6.81 -4.56
CA ASN A 39 6.67 -6.01 -3.60
C ASN A 39 6.05 -4.61 -3.36
N TRP A 40 6.44 -3.96 -2.26
CA TRP A 40 5.96 -2.62 -1.87
C TRP A 40 6.09 -1.59 -2.99
N ARG A 41 7.20 -1.58 -3.73
CA ARG A 41 7.46 -0.61 -4.79
C ARG A 41 6.46 -0.76 -5.95
N ASN A 42 6.08 -1.98 -6.29
CA ASN A 42 5.07 -2.23 -7.32
C ASN A 42 3.66 -1.91 -6.81
N ALA A 43 3.32 -2.28 -5.57
CA ALA A 43 2.04 -1.90 -4.97
C ALA A 43 1.84 -0.38 -4.95
N GLN A 44 2.88 0.39 -4.60
CA GLN A 44 2.84 1.86 -4.63
C GLN A 44 2.57 2.40 -6.03
N LYS A 45 3.27 1.89 -7.06
CA LYS A 45 3.03 2.30 -8.46
C LYS A 45 1.59 2.05 -8.90
N VAL A 46 1.00 0.92 -8.49
CA VAL A 46 -0.40 0.62 -8.80
C VAL A 46 -1.34 1.61 -8.11
N LEU A 47 -1.10 1.93 -6.83
CA LEU A 47 -1.89 2.94 -6.11
C LEU A 47 -1.78 4.32 -6.77
N ASP A 48 -0.58 4.71 -7.20
CA ASP A 48 -0.35 5.97 -7.93
C ASP A 48 -1.09 5.97 -9.28
N ASN A 49 -1.10 4.84 -10.00
CA ASN A 49 -1.84 4.67 -11.25
C ASN A 49 -3.37 4.67 -11.06
N LEU A 50 -3.86 4.23 -9.91
CA LEU A 50 -5.29 4.25 -9.58
C LEU A 50 -5.78 5.69 -9.29
N GLY A 51 -4.88 6.59 -8.89
CA GLY A 51 -5.16 8.02 -8.70
C GLY A 51 -5.78 8.34 -7.34
N ASP A 52 -5.97 9.63 -7.07
CA ASP A 52 -6.40 10.15 -5.77
C ASP A 52 -7.91 9.95 -5.49
N ASP A 53 -8.72 9.69 -6.51
CA ASP A 53 -10.16 9.41 -6.41
C ASP A 53 -10.46 7.93 -6.09
N LEU A 54 -9.46 7.18 -5.60
CA LEU A 54 -9.59 5.78 -5.23
C LEU A 54 -10.54 5.64 -4.03
N ALA A 55 -11.76 5.15 -4.29
CA ALA A 55 -12.79 4.95 -3.29
C ALA A 55 -13.57 3.65 -3.58
N PRO A 56 -14.26 3.07 -2.58
CA PRO A 56 -15.05 1.86 -2.79
C PRO A 56 -16.05 1.97 -3.94
N ALA A 57 -16.67 3.16 -4.09
CA ALA A 57 -17.65 3.42 -5.12
C ALA A 57 -17.05 3.59 -6.54
N THR A 58 -15.77 3.94 -6.65
CA THR A 58 -15.14 4.21 -7.95
C THR A 58 -14.62 2.95 -8.63
N ILE A 59 -14.30 1.89 -7.87
CA ILE A 59 -13.82 0.61 -8.42
C ILE A 59 -14.85 -0.06 -9.36
N PRO A 60 -16.13 -0.24 -8.98
CA PRO A 60 -17.11 -0.91 -9.86
C PRO A 60 -17.38 -0.14 -11.15
N THR A 61 -17.22 1.18 -11.13
CA THR A 61 -17.46 2.05 -12.29
C THR A 61 -16.26 2.17 -13.22
N ARG A 62 -15.07 1.69 -12.80
CA ARG A 62 -13.88 1.72 -13.65
C ARG A 62 -13.94 0.61 -14.68
N HIS A 63 -13.64 0.97 -15.93
CA HIS A 63 -13.55 0.01 -17.02
C HIS A 63 -12.48 -1.05 -16.72
N CYS A 64 -12.78 -2.33 -16.97
CA CYS A 64 -11.84 -3.44 -16.73
C CYS A 64 -10.47 -3.20 -17.38
N ARG A 65 -10.42 -2.60 -18.59
CA ARG A 65 -9.15 -2.29 -19.27
C ARG A 65 -8.30 -1.27 -18.50
N GLY A 66 -8.92 -0.27 -17.88
CA GLY A 66 -8.23 0.74 -17.07
C GLY A 66 -7.69 0.17 -15.75
N LEU A 67 -8.46 -0.73 -15.12
CA LEU A 67 -7.98 -1.47 -13.95
C LEU A 67 -6.83 -2.41 -14.31
N LEU A 68 -6.93 -3.12 -15.44
CA LEU A 68 -5.87 -3.99 -15.94
C LEU A 68 -4.59 -3.20 -16.25
N SER A 69 -4.68 -2.03 -16.87
CA SER A 69 -3.49 -1.19 -17.08
C SER A 69 -2.86 -0.76 -15.76
N ALA A 70 -3.66 -0.43 -14.74
CA ALA A 70 -3.13 -0.01 -13.44
C ALA A 70 -2.36 -1.14 -12.74
N ILE A 71 -2.86 -2.38 -12.81
CA ILE A 71 -2.24 -3.56 -12.16
C ILE A 71 -1.24 -4.31 -13.06
N SER A 72 -1.08 -3.91 -14.32
CA SER A 72 -0.15 -4.56 -15.27
C SER A 72 1.33 -4.46 -14.86
N SER A 73 1.65 -3.56 -13.93
CA SER A 73 2.99 -3.36 -13.36
C SER A 73 3.24 -4.09 -12.05
N LEU A 74 2.32 -4.98 -11.63
CA LEU A 74 2.51 -5.84 -10.46
C LEU A 74 3.66 -6.83 -10.65
#